data_AF-A0A3M7NG86-F1
#
_entry.id   AF-A0A3M7NG86-F1
#
_cell.length_a   1.000
_cell.length_b   1.000
_cell.length_c   1.000
_cell.angle_alpha   90.00
_cell.angle_beta   90.00
_cell.angle_gamma   90.00
#
_symmetry.space_group_name_H-M   'P 1'
#
loop_
_entity.id
_entity.type
_entity.pdbx_description
1 polymer ?
#
loop_
_entity_poly.entity_id
_entity_poly.type
_entity_poly.pdbx_seq_one_letter_code
_entity_poly.pdbx_strand_id
1 'polypeptide(L)'
;MVGRGGRSKACLDCRKRRLKCVFIDERPKLNNDRDPFSEDLALRYLRSTVFPGADDEDTAPWPGFNAIHMPDSLAYRCLLLLALTYFGRAQVSNDILHAGSKMYVGSLTTLNENLRHPRKSRSNDTLLSIIILGIYEMLVLSSQDGWINHTLGLAAVIEMRGPALHQQGSPALQAFEASRFLIILASLAVSKATFLSQPQWKSTPCIDYQLSSSNPMIAQLIVLFPMRMAWKALKGHSTPEGRWIEDKLRQLSNSKQNWQVLQQTITFKAGPTTTA
;
A
#
# COMPACT_ATOMS: atom_id res chain seq x y z
N MET A 1 -53.45 13.39 -14.78
CA MET A 1 -52.31 12.52 -14.42
C MET A 1 -51.10 13.42 -14.17
N VAL A 2 -50.75 13.66 -12.90
CA VAL A 2 -49.61 14.52 -12.55
C VAL A 2 -48.34 13.68 -12.70
N GLY A 3 -47.54 13.98 -13.71
CA GLY A 3 -46.27 13.30 -13.96
C GLY A 3 -45.33 13.47 -12.78
N ARG A 4 -44.95 12.36 -12.14
CA ARG A 4 -43.91 12.37 -11.11
C ARG A 4 -42.60 12.86 -11.74
N GLY A 5 -42.16 14.06 -11.34
CA GLY A 5 -40.88 14.63 -11.77
C GLY A 5 -39.73 13.66 -11.48
N GLY A 6 -38.92 13.38 -12.49
CA GLY A 6 -37.77 12.49 -12.38
C GLY A 6 -36.83 12.92 -11.26
N ARG A 7 -36.33 11.95 -10.48
CA ARG A 7 -35.35 12.19 -9.42
C ARG A 7 -34.14 12.94 -9.99
N SER A 8 -33.80 14.08 -9.38
CA SER A 8 -32.59 14.85 -9.68
C SER A 8 -31.33 13.96 -9.61
N LYS A 9 -30.58 13.93 -10.71
CA LYS A 9 -29.32 13.15 -10.87
C LYS A 9 -28.13 13.72 -10.08
N ALA A 10 -28.31 14.80 -9.30
CA ALA A 10 -27.26 15.44 -8.51
C ALA A 10 -26.71 14.55 -7.39
N CYS A 11 -25.39 14.57 -7.21
CA CYS A 11 -24.73 13.91 -6.07
C CYS A 11 -25.18 14.54 -4.73
N LEU A 12 -24.90 13.84 -3.62
CA LEU A 12 -25.32 14.26 -2.29
C LEU A 12 -24.79 15.66 -1.92
N ASP A 13 -23.58 16.00 -2.32
CA ASP A 13 -22.96 17.27 -1.96
C ASP A 13 -23.53 18.45 -2.77
N CYS A 14 -23.73 18.29 -4.08
CA CYS A 14 -24.41 19.30 -4.91
C CYS A 14 -25.88 19.49 -4.51
N ARG A 15 -26.54 18.41 -4.04
CA ARG A 15 -27.92 18.48 -3.52
C ARG A 15 -27.98 19.28 -2.22
N LYS A 16 -27.04 19.07 -1.30
CA LYS A 16 -26.93 19.85 -0.05
C LYS A 16 -26.66 21.33 -0.31
N ARG A 17 -25.85 21.65 -1.31
CA ARG A 17 -25.44 23.03 -1.65
C ARG A 17 -26.34 23.73 -2.67
N ARG A 18 -27.39 23.06 -3.17
CA ARG A 18 -28.30 23.55 -4.24
C ARG A 18 -27.56 24.03 -5.50
N LEU A 19 -26.46 23.37 -5.85
CA LEU A 19 -25.66 23.68 -7.03
C LEU A 19 -26.00 22.74 -8.20
N LYS A 20 -25.92 23.26 -9.44
CA LYS A 20 -26.04 22.43 -10.65
C LYS A 20 -24.78 21.56 -10.77
N CYS A 21 -24.96 20.25 -10.74
CA CYS A 21 -23.85 19.31 -10.74
C CYS A 21 -23.35 19.10 -12.17
N VAL A 22 -22.20 19.69 -12.50
CA VAL A 22 -21.62 19.69 -13.86
C VAL A 22 -21.01 18.33 -14.24
N PHE A 23 -20.72 17.49 -13.24
CA PHE A 23 -20.05 16.19 -13.40
C PHE A 23 -21.00 14.98 -13.46
N ILE A 24 -22.33 15.18 -13.63
CA ILE A 24 -23.27 14.05 -13.72
C ILE A 24 -23.19 13.39 -15.10
N ASP A 25 -23.16 14.19 -16.15
CA ASP A 25 -23.20 13.68 -17.53
C ASP A 25 -21.82 13.13 -17.98
N GLU A 26 -20.78 13.37 -17.18
CA GLU A 26 -19.42 12.82 -17.34
C GLU A 26 -19.07 11.78 -16.25
N ARG A 27 -20.04 11.16 -15.58
CA ARG A 27 -19.69 9.91 -14.88
C ARG A 27 -19.41 8.87 -15.97
N PRO A 28 -18.17 8.38 -16.14
CA PRO A 28 -17.94 7.29 -17.05
C PRO A 28 -18.81 6.14 -16.56
N LYS A 29 -19.78 5.74 -17.40
CA LYS A 29 -20.46 4.47 -17.21
C LYS A 29 -19.36 3.44 -17.38
N LEU A 30 -18.90 2.85 -16.29
CA LEU A 30 -18.12 1.63 -16.34
C LEU A 30 -19.05 0.56 -16.94
N ASN A 31 -19.04 0.45 -18.26
CA ASN A 31 -19.40 -0.81 -18.91
C ASN A 31 -18.42 -1.87 -18.38
N ASN A 32 -18.84 -3.13 -18.36
CA ASN A 32 -18.02 -4.25 -17.89
C ASN A 32 -16.68 -4.44 -18.64
N ASP A 33 -16.41 -3.60 -19.64
CA ASP A 33 -15.14 -3.50 -20.34
C ASP A 33 -14.29 -2.41 -19.67
N ARG A 34 -13.07 -2.80 -19.27
CA ARG A 34 -12.05 -1.92 -18.68
C ARG A 34 -11.98 -0.60 -19.44
N ASP A 35 -12.38 0.50 -18.81
CA ASP A 35 -12.23 1.85 -19.37
C ASP A 35 -10.78 2.30 -19.19
N PRO A 36 -9.93 2.30 -20.24
CA PRO A 36 -8.50 2.56 -20.11
C PRO A 36 -8.20 3.97 -19.59
N PHE A 37 -9.11 4.92 -19.80
CA PHE A 37 -8.98 6.28 -19.30
C PHE A 37 -9.10 6.33 -17.76
N SER A 38 -10.03 5.56 -17.20
CA SER A 38 -10.20 5.46 -15.74
C SER A 38 -9.02 4.79 -15.04
N GLU A 39 -8.38 3.82 -15.70
CA GLU A 39 -7.23 3.06 -15.18
C GLU A 39 -5.96 3.93 -15.12
N ASP A 40 -5.64 4.63 -16.21
CA ASP A 40 -4.49 5.54 -16.28
C ASP A 40 -4.64 6.70 -15.28
N LEU A 41 -5.83 7.29 -15.18
CA LEU A 41 -6.11 8.34 -14.19
C LEU A 41 -5.91 7.84 -12.76
N ALA A 42 -6.40 6.64 -12.43
CA ALA A 42 -6.24 6.06 -11.10
C ALA A 42 -4.76 5.78 -10.78
N LEU A 43 -3.99 5.28 -11.75
CA LEU A 43 -2.54 5.02 -11.59
C LEU A 43 -1.76 6.31 -11.35
N ARG A 44 -2.04 7.36 -12.13
CA ARG A 44 -1.42 8.68 -11.95
C ARG A 44 -1.79 9.29 -10.61
N TYR A 45 -3.06 9.16 -10.20
CA TYR A 45 -3.52 9.62 -8.90
C TYR A 45 -2.81 8.89 -7.76
N LEU A 46 -2.72 7.55 -7.81
CA LEU A 46 -1.99 6.77 -6.82
C LEU A 46 -0.53 7.22 -6.73
N ARG A 47 0.15 7.39 -7.88
CA ARG A 47 1.53 7.86 -7.92
C ARG A 47 1.67 9.23 -7.26
N SER A 48 0.91 10.23 -7.69
CA SER A 48 1.10 11.60 -7.20
C SER A 48 0.67 11.81 -5.74
N THR A 49 -0.27 10.99 -5.23
CA THR A 49 -0.85 11.19 -3.90
C THR A 49 -0.37 10.24 -2.82
N VAL A 50 0.15 9.07 -3.17
CA VAL A 50 0.70 8.09 -2.20
C VAL A 50 2.20 7.94 -2.35
N PHE A 51 2.72 8.10 -3.57
CA PHE A 51 4.13 7.93 -3.91
C PHE A 51 4.68 9.19 -4.62
N PRO A 52 4.51 10.40 -4.04
CA PRO A 52 5.03 11.63 -4.64
C PRO A 52 6.54 11.55 -4.82
N GLY A 53 7.10 12.33 -5.74
CA GLY A 53 8.55 12.33 -6.02
C GLY A 53 9.06 11.06 -6.69
N ALA A 54 8.20 10.12 -7.10
CA ALA A 54 8.60 8.97 -7.91
C ALA A 54 9.18 9.35 -9.29
N ASP A 55 8.97 10.60 -9.71
CA ASP A 55 9.51 11.17 -10.95
C ASP A 55 10.73 12.08 -10.70
N ASP A 56 11.17 12.27 -9.44
CA ASP A 56 12.40 13.01 -9.11
C ASP A 56 13.62 12.12 -9.42
N GLU A 57 14.60 12.64 -10.17
CA GLU A 57 15.81 11.88 -10.53
C GLU A 57 16.58 11.35 -9.30
N ASP A 58 16.48 12.05 -8.17
CA ASP A 58 17.16 11.71 -6.92
C ASP A 58 16.39 10.68 -6.05
N THR A 59 15.14 10.36 -6.38
CA THR A 59 14.30 9.44 -5.58
C THR A 59 14.02 8.16 -6.37
N ALA A 60 14.52 7.03 -5.89
CA ALA A 60 14.19 5.74 -6.50
C ALA A 60 12.66 5.49 -6.41
N PRO A 61 11.96 5.25 -7.54
CA PRO A 61 10.53 5.02 -7.53
C PRO A 61 10.18 3.77 -6.72
N TRP A 62 9.01 3.76 -6.08
CA TRP A 62 8.56 2.57 -5.37
C TRP A 62 8.51 1.36 -6.32
N PRO A 63 9.14 0.21 -5.97
CA PRO A 63 9.32 -0.92 -6.89
C PRO A 63 8.01 -1.51 -7.42
N GLY A 64 6.88 -1.28 -6.76
CA GLY A 64 5.57 -1.69 -7.25
C GLY A 64 5.21 -1.08 -8.61
N PHE A 65 5.71 0.13 -8.93
CA PHE A 65 5.48 0.75 -10.24
C PHE A 65 6.21 0.06 -11.41
N ASN A 66 7.21 -0.79 -11.14
CA ASN A 66 7.85 -1.60 -12.18
C ASN A 66 6.84 -2.53 -12.87
N ALA A 67 5.71 -2.82 -12.21
CA ALA A 67 4.62 -3.60 -12.79
C ALA A 67 3.99 -2.95 -14.03
N ILE A 68 4.11 -1.63 -14.22
CA ILE A 68 3.63 -0.93 -15.43
C ILE A 68 4.26 -1.51 -16.71
N HIS A 69 5.49 -2.00 -16.63
CA HIS A 69 6.21 -2.60 -17.75
C HIS A 69 5.85 -4.08 -17.98
N MET A 70 4.86 -4.61 -17.26
CA MET A 70 4.45 -6.02 -17.31
C MET A 70 2.92 -6.14 -17.41
N PRO A 71 2.27 -5.66 -18.49
CA PRO A 71 0.81 -5.49 -18.55
C PRO A 71 0.01 -6.79 -18.37
N ASP A 72 0.56 -7.93 -18.76
CA ASP A 72 -0.10 -9.24 -18.63
C ASP A 72 0.16 -9.95 -17.29
N SER A 73 0.94 -9.31 -16.41
CA SER A 73 1.39 -9.91 -15.15
C SER A 73 0.36 -9.79 -14.03
N LEU A 74 0.50 -10.64 -13.01
CA LEU A 74 -0.29 -10.50 -11.78
C LEU A 74 0.06 -9.21 -11.05
N ALA A 75 1.33 -8.80 -11.07
CA ALA A 75 1.80 -7.58 -10.43
C ALA A 75 1.11 -6.35 -11.02
N TYR A 76 0.94 -6.27 -12.33
CA TYR A 76 0.21 -5.15 -12.97
C TYR A 76 -1.25 -5.12 -12.55
N ARG A 77 -1.91 -6.29 -12.51
CA ARG A 77 -3.28 -6.40 -12.01
C ARG A 77 -3.39 -5.95 -10.55
N CYS A 78 -2.40 -6.28 -9.71
CA CYS A 78 -2.30 -5.82 -8.33
C CYS A 78 -2.06 -4.31 -8.23
N LEU A 79 -1.25 -3.73 -9.11
CA LEU A 79 -1.04 -2.29 -9.14
C LEU A 79 -2.32 -1.55 -9.51
N LEU A 80 -3.02 -2.05 -10.53
CA LEU A 80 -4.27 -1.48 -11.00
C LEU A 80 -5.37 -1.55 -9.94
N LEU A 81 -5.55 -2.71 -9.27
CA LEU A 81 -6.56 -2.80 -8.21
C LEU A 81 -6.25 -1.87 -7.03
N LEU A 82 -4.98 -1.68 -6.68
CA LEU A 82 -4.57 -0.75 -5.64
C LEU A 82 -4.95 0.69 -6.04
N ALA A 83 -4.61 1.07 -7.27
CA ALA A 83 -4.91 2.38 -7.82
C ALA A 83 -6.42 2.67 -7.87
N LEU A 84 -7.21 1.75 -8.44
CA LEU A 84 -8.66 1.90 -8.55
C LEU A 84 -9.33 1.97 -7.18
N THR A 85 -8.95 1.08 -6.26
CA THR A 85 -9.57 1.06 -4.92
C THR A 85 -9.25 2.34 -4.14
N TYR A 86 -8.01 2.81 -4.21
CA TYR A 86 -7.61 4.06 -3.56
C TYR A 86 -8.29 5.28 -4.19
N PHE A 87 -8.30 5.38 -5.53
CA PHE A 87 -8.97 6.45 -6.26
C PHE A 87 -10.48 6.47 -6.00
N GLY A 88 -11.14 5.32 -6.10
CA GLY A 88 -12.57 5.17 -5.84
C GLY A 88 -12.95 5.62 -4.43
N ARG A 89 -12.11 5.31 -3.43
CA ARG A 89 -12.30 5.80 -2.06
C ARG A 89 -12.13 7.31 -1.95
N ALA A 90 -11.06 7.87 -2.53
CA ALA A 90 -10.78 9.30 -2.49
C ALA A 90 -11.86 10.14 -3.18
N GLN A 91 -12.41 9.64 -4.29
CA GLN A 91 -13.47 10.30 -5.06
C GLN A 91 -14.89 9.93 -4.62
N VAL A 92 -15.04 9.10 -3.57
CA VAL A 92 -16.35 8.62 -3.08
C VAL A 92 -17.17 7.94 -4.20
N SER A 93 -16.48 7.25 -5.11
CA SER A 93 -17.06 6.51 -6.22
C SER A 93 -17.16 5.02 -5.86
N ASN A 94 -18.35 4.59 -5.46
CA ASN A 94 -18.60 3.20 -5.06
C ASN A 94 -18.39 2.21 -6.21
N ASP A 95 -18.66 2.60 -7.45
CA ASP A 95 -18.53 1.71 -8.61
C ASP A 95 -17.06 1.37 -8.87
N ILE A 96 -16.19 2.38 -8.87
CA ILE A 96 -14.73 2.21 -9.04
C ILE A 96 -14.15 1.44 -7.84
N LEU A 97 -14.56 1.80 -6.63
CA LEU A 97 -14.13 1.12 -5.41
C LEU A 97 -14.49 -0.37 -5.46
N HIS A 98 -15.73 -0.69 -5.85
CA HIS A 98 -16.20 -2.08 -5.94
C HIS A 98 -15.45 -2.86 -7.03
N ALA A 99 -15.16 -2.23 -8.17
CA ALA A 99 -14.36 -2.85 -9.22
C ALA A 99 -12.95 -3.25 -8.70
N GLY A 100 -12.26 -2.34 -8.03
CA GLY A 100 -10.96 -2.61 -7.41
C GLY A 100 -11.02 -3.67 -6.31
N SER A 101 -12.00 -3.60 -5.40
CA SER A 101 -12.20 -4.61 -4.35
C SER A 101 -12.52 -6.00 -4.89
N LYS A 102 -13.26 -6.11 -5.99
CA LYS A 102 -13.53 -7.40 -6.64
C LYS A 102 -12.25 -8.01 -7.23
N MET A 103 -11.37 -7.19 -7.79
CA MET A 103 -10.08 -7.64 -8.33
C MET A 103 -9.16 -8.21 -7.24
N TYR A 104 -9.21 -7.65 -6.03
CA TYR A 104 -8.39 -8.11 -4.90
C TYR A 104 -8.55 -9.60 -4.59
N VAL A 105 -9.80 -10.10 -4.49
CA VAL A 105 -10.07 -11.52 -4.22
C VAL A 105 -9.53 -12.43 -5.34
N GLY A 106 -9.70 -12.03 -6.60
CA GLY A 106 -9.17 -12.76 -7.75
C GLY A 106 -7.64 -12.77 -7.79
N SER A 107 -7.01 -11.65 -7.44
CA SER A 107 -5.54 -11.54 -7.36
C SER A 107 -4.95 -12.38 -6.24
N LEU A 108 -5.60 -12.46 -5.06
CA LEU A 108 -5.19 -13.36 -3.99
C LEU A 108 -5.30 -14.84 -4.40
N THR A 109 -6.36 -15.21 -5.12
CA THR A 109 -6.53 -16.57 -5.62
C THR A 109 -5.40 -16.94 -6.59
N THR A 110 -5.13 -16.06 -7.56
CA THR A 110 -4.04 -16.24 -8.55
C THR A 110 -2.67 -16.26 -7.87
N LEU A 111 -2.44 -15.41 -6.87
CA LEU A 111 -1.20 -15.39 -6.10
C LEU A 111 -0.98 -16.73 -5.39
N ASN A 112 -2.00 -17.28 -4.74
CA ASN A 112 -1.92 -18.57 -4.07
C ASN A 112 -1.60 -19.71 -5.05
N GLU A 113 -2.16 -19.68 -6.26
CA GLU A 113 -1.81 -20.64 -7.32
C GLU A 113 -0.35 -20.50 -7.76
N ASN A 114 0.13 -19.27 -7.96
CA ASN A 114 1.52 -19.00 -8.29
C ASN A 114 2.49 -19.50 -7.21
N LEU A 115 2.15 -19.32 -5.93
CA LEU A 115 2.96 -19.78 -4.81
C LEU A 115 3.09 -21.31 -4.72
N ARG A 116 2.08 -22.05 -5.19
CA ARG A 116 2.12 -23.52 -5.27
C ARG A 116 2.97 -24.04 -6.43
N HIS A 117 3.25 -23.21 -7.43
CA HIS A 117 3.98 -23.63 -8.62
C HIS A 117 5.49 -23.32 -8.49
N PRO A 118 6.40 -24.32 -8.56
CA PRO A 118 7.83 -24.16 -8.25
C PRO A 118 8.55 -23.02 -8.99
N ARG A 119 8.21 -22.82 -10.27
CA ARG A 119 8.79 -21.71 -11.07
C ARG A 119 8.14 -20.36 -10.80
N LYS A 120 6.82 -20.31 -10.63
CA LYS A 120 6.09 -19.04 -10.48
C LYS A 120 6.28 -18.46 -9.08
N SER A 121 6.40 -19.30 -8.06
CA SER A 121 6.67 -18.86 -6.68
C SER A 121 7.99 -18.10 -6.54
N ARG A 122 8.93 -18.35 -7.45
CA ARG A 122 10.26 -17.70 -7.49
C ARG A 122 10.33 -16.49 -8.43
N SER A 123 9.26 -16.14 -9.13
CA SER A 123 9.27 -15.09 -10.15
C SER A 123 9.26 -13.68 -9.54
N ASN A 124 9.73 -12.70 -10.30
CA ASN A 124 9.62 -11.28 -9.93
C ASN A 124 8.17 -10.79 -9.95
N ASP A 125 7.34 -11.34 -10.84
CA ASP A 125 5.90 -11.07 -10.87
C ASP A 125 5.23 -11.44 -9.53
N THR A 126 5.49 -12.64 -9.01
CA THR A 126 4.96 -13.07 -7.71
C THR A 126 5.48 -12.18 -6.57
N LEU A 127 6.77 -11.85 -6.58
CA LEU A 127 7.37 -10.98 -5.55
C LEU A 127 6.71 -9.59 -5.53
N LEU A 128 6.61 -8.94 -6.70
CA LEU A 128 5.98 -7.62 -6.82
C LEU A 128 4.49 -7.67 -6.48
N SER A 129 3.78 -8.73 -6.87
CA SER A 129 2.38 -8.95 -6.50
C SER A 129 2.17 -8.96 -4.99
N ILE A 130 3.05 -9.65 -4.24
CA ILE A 130 2.97 -9.69 -2.77
C ILE A 130 3.22 -8.30 -2.16
N ILE A 131 4.22 -7.57 -2.66
CA ILE A 131 4.55 -6.22 -2.18
C ILE A 131 3.37 -5.28 -2.39
N ILE A 132 2.78 -5.27 -3.59
CA ILE A 132 1.66 -4.39 -3.92
C ILE A 132 0.42 -4.72 -3.09
N LEU A 133 0.10 -6.00 -2.90
CA LEU A 133 -1.00 -6.42 -2.04
C LEU A 133 -0.74 -6.11 -0.56
N GLY A 134 0.51 -6.15 -0.10
CA GLY A 134 0.88 -5.69 1.24
C GLY A 134 0.57 -4.20 1.45
N ILE A 135 0.80 -3.37 0.44
CA ILE A 135 0.39 -1.95 0.49
C ILE A 135 -1.13 -1.80 0.46
N TYR A 136 -1.83 -2.64 -0.31
CA TYR A 136 -3.30 -2.67 -0.30
C TYR A 136 -3.86 -2.94 1.10
N GLU A 137 -3.32 -3.91 1.83
CA GLU A 137 -3.71 -4.18 3.22
C GLU A 137 -3.55 -2.95 4.12
N MET A 138 -2.40 -2.27 4.00
CA MET A 138 -2.09 -1.08 4.82
C MET A 138 -3.02 0.09 4.50
N LEU A 139 -3.29 0.36 3.22
CA LEU A 139 -4.05 1.53 2.79
C LEU A 139 -5.56 1.35 2.81
N VAL A 140 -6.04 0.17 2.44
CA VAL A 140 -7.46 -0.05 2.15
C VAL A 140 -8.14 -0.79 3.27
N LEU A 141 -7.60 -1.95 3.66
CA LEU A 141 -8.28 -2.87 4.58
C LEU A 141 -8.04 -2.51 6.04
N SER A 142 -6.92 -1.84 6.36
CA SER A 142 -6.61 -1.30 7.70
C SER A 142 -6.76 -2.32 8.83
N SER A 143 -6.51 -3.60 8.56
CA SER A 143 -6.50 -4.64 9.58
C SER A 143 -5.25 -4.50 10.46
N GLN A 144 -5.35 -4.81 11.76
CA GLN A 144 -4.21 -4.67 12.68
C GLN A 144 -3.05 -5.59 12.30
N ASP A 145 -3.35 -6.78 11.76
CA ASP A 145 -2.38 -7.84 11.51
C ASP A 145 -2.18 -8.20 10.03
N GLY A 146 -3.02 -7.71 9.11
CA GLY A 146 -2.94 -8.10 7.69
C GLY A 146 -1.61 -7.71 7.06
N TRP A 147 -1.09 -6.52 7.38
CA TRP A 147 0.23 -6.09 6.93
C TRP A 147 1.35 -6.96 7.52
N ILE A 148 1.24 -7.42 8.77
CA ILE A 148 2.22 -8.30 9.41
C ILE A 148 2.25 -9.63 8.66
N ASN A 149 1.09 -10.26 8.48
CA ASN A 149 0.98 -11.54 7.80
C ASN A 149 1.47 -11.48 6.35
N HIS A 150 1.10 -10.42 5.60
CA HIS A 150 1.62 -10.20 4.25
C HIS A 150 3.14 -10.01 4.22
N THR A 151 3.68 -9.24 5.17
CA THR A 151 5.12 -8.98 5.26
C THR A 151 5.90 -10.24 5.64
N LEU A 152 5.39 -11.07 6.54
CA LEU A 152 5.99 -12.35 6.89
C LEU A 152 5.93 -13.35 5.71
N GLY A 153 4.84 -13.36 4.94
CA GLY A 153 4.74 -14.12 3.71
C GLY A 153 5.77 -13.67 2.66
N LEU A 154 5.94 -12.35 2.49
CA LEU A 154 6.98 -11.77 1.65
C LEU A 154 8.38 -12.19 2.09
N ALA A 155 8.65 -12.14 3.40
CA ALA A 155 9.92 -12.56 3.99
C ALA A 155 10.23 -14.03 3.66
N ALA A 156 9.25 -14.92 3.81
CA ALA A 156 9.41 -16.34 3.49
C ALA A 156 9.70 -16.58 2.00
N VAL A 157 9.07 -15.83 1.09
CA VAL A 157 9.34 -15.92 -0.35
C VAL A 157 10.74 -15.42 -0.70
N ILE A 158 11.19 -14.31 -0.10
CA ILE A 158 12.54 -13.79 -0.30
C ILE A 158 13.59 -14.78 0.21
N GLU A 159 13.41 -15.30 1.43
CA GLU A 159 14.31 -16.30 2.01
C GLU A 159 14.39 -17.55 1.12
N MET A 160 13.25 -18.07 0.66
CA MET A 160 13.17 -19.22 -0.26
C MET A 160 13.87 -18.96 -1.60
N ARG A 161 13.76 -17.74 -2.13
CA ARG A 161 14.46 -17.34 -3.36
C ARG A 161 15.98 -17.32 -3.19
N GLY A 162 16.46 -17.03 -1.99
CA GLY A 162 17.87 -17.02 -1.62
C GLY A 162 18.58 -15.72 -2.02
N PRO A 163 19.74 -15.43 -1.40
CA PRO A 163 20.40 -14.13 -1.51
C PRO A 163 20.89 -13.81 -2.92
N ALA A 164 21.26 -14.81 -3.73
CA ALA A 164 21.76 -14.62 -5.09
C ALA A 164 20.76 -13.88 -6.00
N LEU A 165 19.45 -14.02 -5.76
CA LEU A 165 18.42 -13.33 -6.50
C LEU A 165 18.16 -11.90 -6.00
N HIS A 166 18.84 -11.44 -4.95
CA HIS A 166 18.63 -10.14 -4.30
C HIS A 166 19.96 -9.38 -4.10
N GLN A 167 20.92 -9.59 -5.00
CA GLN A 167 22.22 -8.92 -5.03
C GLN A 167 22.28 -7.83 -6.11
N GLN A 168 23.38 -7.07 -6.10
CA GLN A 168 23.66 -6.05 -7.11
C GLN A 168 23.48 -6.59 -8.54
N GLY A 169 22.74 -5.84 -9.36
CA GLY A 169 22.40 -6.24 -10.74
C GLY A 169 21.15 -7.13 -10.85
N SER A 170 20.56 -7.59 -9.75
CA SER A 170 19.27 -8.30 -9.79
C SER A 170 18.10 -7.33 -9.92
N PRO A 171 17.11 -7.61 -10.80
CA PRO A 171 15.86 -6.84 -10.85
C PRO A 171 15.03 -6.90 -9.54
N ALA A 172 15.31 -7.86 -8.65
CA ALA A 172 14.60 -8.00 -7.38
C ALA A 172 15.30 -7.30 -6.20
N LEU A 173 16.45 -6.66 -6.43
CA LEU A 173 17.18 -5.94 -5.38
C LEU A 173 16.35 -4.76 -4.85
N GLN A 174 15.84 -3.90 -5.73
CA GLN A 174 15.04 -2.75 -5.33
C GLN A 174 13.80 -3.15 -4.50
N ALA A 175 13.13 -4.24 -4.92
CA ALA A 175 11.99 -4.81 -4.19
C ALA A 175 12.39 -5.32 -2.79
N PHE A 176 13.55 -5.96 -2.67
CA PHE A 176 14.11 -6.40 -1.40
C PHE A 176 14.46 -5.23 -0.49
N GLU A 177 15.18 -4.24 -1.00
CA GLU A 177 15.60 -3.06 -0.23
C GLU A 177 14.41 -2.25 0.26
N ALA A 178 13.40 -2.02 -0.59
CA ALA A 178 12.18 -1.33 -0.17
C ALA A 178 11.40 -2.08 0.93
N SER A 179 11.54 -3.41 1.00
CA SER A 179 10.78 -4.26 1.92
C SER A 179 11.55 -4.65 3.19
N ARG A 180 12.88 -4.49 3.21
CA ARG A 180 13.76 -4.99 4.27
C ARG A 180 13.37 -4.46 5.66
N PHE A 181 13.08 -3.17 5.76
CA PHE A 181 12.71 -2.55 7.03
C PHE A 181 11.34 -3.04 7.54
N LEU A 182 10.36 -3.17 6.64
CA LEU A 182 9.06 -3.77 6.97
C LEU A 182 9.21 -5.17 7.54
N ILE A 183 10.07 -6.00 6.93
CA ILE A 183 10.31 -7.39 7.38
C ILE A 183 10.87 -7.40 8.80
N ILE A 184 11.80 -6.50 9.12
CA ILE A 184 12.35 -6.36 10.47
C ILE A 184 11.23 -5.99 11.46
N LEU A 185 10.41 -4.98 11.14
CA LEU A 185 9.31 -4.56 12.01
C LEU A 185 8.26 -5.64 12.23
N ALA A 186 7.86 -6.36 11.17
CA ALA A 186 6.91 -7.46 11.27
C ALA A 186 7.47 -8.58 12.15
N SER A 187 8.77 -8.91 11.99
CA SER A 187 9.44 -9.95 12.79
C SER A 187 9.55 -9.56 14.27
N LEU A 188 9.86 -8.28 14.55
CA LEU A 188 9.84 -7.73 15.91
C LEU A 188 8.45 -7.78 16.54
N ALA A 189 7.42 -7.36 15.79
CA ALA A 189 6.03 -7.35 16.27
C ALA A 189 5.56 -8.74 16.70
N VAL A 190 6.02 -9.80 16.03
CA VAL A 190 5.71 -11.20 16.40
C VAL A 190 6.79 -11.87 17.25
N SER A 191 7.82 -11.12 17.67
CA SER A 191 8.95 -11.62 18.47
C SER A 191 9.64 -12.86 17.87
N LYS A 192 9.88 -12.87 16.56
CA LYS A 192 10.58 -13.94 15.85
C LYS A 192 11.88 -13.46 15.21
N ALA A 193 12.87 -14.34 15.17
CA ALA A 193 14.09 -14.11 14.40
C ALA A 193 13.76 -14.01 12.90
N THR A 194 14.56 -13.22 12.18
CA THR A 194 14.44 -13.04 10.73
C THR A 194 15.71 -13.53 10.02
N PHE A 195 15.54 -14.07 8.81
CA PHE A 195 16.64 -14.50 7.94
C PHE A 195 17.66 -13.37 7.67
N LEU A 196 17.21 -12.12 7.77
CA LEU A 196 18.05 -10.92 7.62
C LEU A 196 19.19 -10.84 8.66
N SER A 197 19.12 -11.61 9.75
CA SER A 197 20.20 -11.72 10.74
C SER A 197 21.40 -12.56 10.25
N GLN A 198 21.23 -13.35 9.18
CA GLN A 198 22.26 -14.22 8.63
C GLN A 198 23.26 -13.39 7.77
N PRO A 199 24.57 -13.70 7.80
CA PRO A 199 25.61 -12.89 7.12
C PRO A 199 25.36 -12.63 5.63
N GLN A 200 24.88 -13.63 4.90
CA GLN A 200 24.61 -13.55 3.46
C GLN A 200 23.49 -12.55 3.09
N TRP A 201 22.71 -12.11 4.06
CA TRP A 201 21.64 -11.12 3.89
C TRP A 201 22.02 -9.76 4.49
N LYS A 202 23.22 -9.59 5.02
CA LYS A 202 23.75 -8.32 5.51
C LYS A 202 24.45 -7.59 4.37
N SER A 203 23.68 -7.09 3.41
CA SER A 203 24.15 -6.04 2.50
C SER A 203 24.03 -4.68 3.19
N THR A 204 24.98 -3.78 2.93
CA THR A 204 24.90 -2.35 3.31
C THR A 204 24.00 -1.66 2.29
N PRO A 205 22.81 -1.16 2.67
CA PRO A 205 22.71 0.06 3.47
C PRO A 205 22.06 -0.10 4.85
N CYS A 206 22.41 0.81 5.77
CA CYS A 206 21.85 0.87 7.12
C CYS A 206 20.37 1.28 7.11
N ILE A 207 19.68 1.01 8.22
CA ILE A 207 18.32 1.49 8.49
C ILE A 207 18.19 3.00 8.31
N ASP A 208 19.21 3.76 8.72
CA ASP A 208 19.23 5.21 8.58
C ASP A 208 19.30 5.64 7.12
N TYR A 209 19.97 4.86 6.26
CA TYR A 209 19.96 5.07 4.81
C TYR A 209 18.55 4.86 4.25
N GLN A 210 17.87 3.76 4.59
CA GLN A 210 16.48 3.51 4.14
C GLN A 210 15.50 4.59 4.62
N LEU A 211 15.66 5.08 5.85
CA LEU A 211 14.85 6.17 6.39
C LEU A 211 15.14 7.49 5.67
N SER A 212 16.38 7.75 5.25
CA SER A 212 16.78 8.95 4.50
C SER A 212 16.44 8.91 3.01
N SER A 213 16.40 7.71 2.41
CA SER A 213 16.18 7.52 0.96
C SER A 213 14.71 7.27 0.60
N SER A 214 13.86 6.98 1.58
CA SER A 214 12.42 6.85 1.37
C SER A 214 11.79 8.24 1.28
N ASN A 215 11.03 8.51 0.20
CA ASN A 215 10.26 9.76 0.07
C ASN A 215 9.43 10.02 1.35
N PRO A 216 9.38 11.26 1.87
CA PRO A 216 8.75 11.58 3.16
C PRO A 216 7.30 11.11 3.29
N MET A 217 6.53 10.96 2.20
CA MET A 217 5.15 10.47 2.26
C MET A 217 5.05 8.94 2.27
N ILE A 218 5.87 8.26 1.47
CA ILE A 218 5.98 6.79 1.48
C ILE A 218 6.54 6.32 2.82
N ALA A 219 7.53 7.03 3.37
CA ALA A 219 8.05 6.81 4.70
C ALA A 219 6.95 6.93 5.77
N GLN A 220 6.00 7.86 5.66
CA GLN A 220 4.89 7.93 6.64
C GLN A 220 4.08 6.64 6.71
N LEU A 221 3.73 6.10 5.55
CA LEU A 221 2.84 4.95 5.49
C LEU A 221 3.58 3.63 5.70
N ILE A 222 4.74 3.45 5.07
CA ILE A 222 5.49 2.20 5.07
C ILE A 222 6.41 2.11 6.29
N VAL A 223 6.82 3.23 6.88
CA VAL A 223 7.68 3.25 8.08
C VAL A 223 6.85 3.59 9.32
N LEU A 224 6.18 4.74 9.39
CA LEU A 224 5.57 5.18 10.66
C LEU A 224 4.38 4.31 11.09
N PHE A 225 3.49 3.93 10.17
CA PHE A 225 2.36 3.07 10.54
C PHE A 225 2.83 1.71 11.07
N PRO A 226 3.70 0.94 10.37
CA PRO A 226 4.26 -0.30 10.89
C PRO A 226 5.07 -0.11 12.17
N MET A 227 5.81 1.00 12.33
CA MET A 227 6.51 1.29 13.58
C MET A 227 5.55 1.49 14.75
N ARG A 228 4.47 2.26 14.58
CA ARG A 228 3.44 2.44 15.63
C ARG A 228 2.75 1.13 15.96
N MET A 229 2.45 0.33 14.96
CA MET A 229 1.85 -1.00 15.14
C MET A 229 2.79 -1.95 15.87
N ALA A 230 4.07 -2.00 15.48
CA ALA A 230 5.09 -2.79 16.15
C ALA A 230 5.33 -2.34 17.60
N TRP A 231 5.37 -1.03 17.86
CA TRP A 231 5.46 -0.47 19.22
C TRP A 231 4.28 -0.95 20.09
N LYS A 232 3.06 -0.92 19.55
CA LYS A 232 1.87 -1.43 20.25
C LYS A 232 1.98 -2.94 20.51
N ALA A 233 2.41 -3.72 19.51
CA ALA A 233 2.60 -5.16 19.63
C ALA A 233 3.66 -5.53 20.70
N LEU A 234 4.70 -4.71 20.84
CA LEU A 234 5.77 -4.85 21.82
C LEU A 234 5.42 -4.33 23.23
N LYS A 235 4.14 -4.07 23.50
CA LYS A 235 3.63 -3.51 24.78
C LYS A 235 4.23 -2.13 25.11
N GLY A 236 4.53 -1.33 24.10
CA GLY A 236 5.06 0.02 24.25
C GLY A 236 6.44 0.05 24.92
N HIS A 237 6.63 0.92 25.92
CA HIS A 237 7.92 1.14 26.58
C HIS A 237 8.36 0.01 27.52
N SER A 238 7.54 -1.04 27.71
CA SER A 238 7.84 -2.15 28.61
C SER A 238 9.04 -2.99 28.15
N THR A 239 9.35 -3.00 26.85
CA THR A 239 10.47 -3.77 26.27
C THR A 239 11.60 -2.85 25.80
N PRO A 240 12.88 -3.32 25.81
CA PRO A 240 13.99 -2.58 25.19
C PRO A 240 13.73 -2.22 23.73
N GLU A 241 13.16 -3.15 22.96
CA GLU A 241 12.83 -2.98 21.55
C GLU A 241 11.73 -1.92 21.36
N GLY A 242 10.69 -1.96 22.20
CA GLY A 242 9.63 -0.96 22.19
C GLY A 242 10.15 0.46 22.52
N ARG A 243 11.08 0.60 23.46
CA ARG A 243 11.75 1.88 23.74
C ARG A 243 12.58 2.38 22.56
N TRP A 244 13.28 1.48 21.86
CA TRP A 244 14.02 1.84 20.65
C TRP A 244 13.11 2.33 19.52
N ILE A 245 11.97 1.66 19.28
CA ILE A 245 10.98 2.11 18.29
C ILE A 245 10.43 3.49 18.66
N GLU A 246 10.15 3.73 19.95
CA GLU A 246 9.66 5.02 20.43
C GLU A 246 10.66 6.15 20.18
N ASP A 247 11.94 5.92 20.46
CA ASP A 247 13.01 6.90 20.20
C ASP A 247 13.11 7.23 18.70
N LYS A 248 13.08 6.21 17.83
CA LYS A 248 13.08 6.43 16.38
C LYS A 248 11.82 7.15 15.89
N LEU A 249 10.63 6.84 16.44
CA LEU A 249 9.39 7.58 16.14
C LEU A 249 9.49 9.06 16.55
N ARG A 250 10.12 9.36 17.69
CA ARG A 250 10.36 10.75 18.14
C ARG A 250 11.33 11.49 17.23
N GLN A 251 12.42 10.84 16.81
CA GLN A 251 13.37 11.41 15.86
C GLN A 251 12.69 11.75 14.53
N LEU A 252 11.86 10.85 14.00
CA LEU A 252 11.11 11.07 12.77
C LEU A 252 10.06 12.18 12.91
N SER A 253 9.37 12.27 14.05
CA SER A 253 8.40 13.34 14.31
C SER A 253 9.04 14.73 14.43
N ASN A 254 10.29 14.81 14.87
CA ASN A 254 11.01 16.07 15.05
C ASN A 254 11.66 16.58 13.76
N SER A 255 11.91 15.70 12.79
CA SER A 255 12.34 16.04 11.43
C SER A 255 11.17 16.68 10.67
N LYS A 256 10.87 17.97 10.90
CA LYS A 256 9.78 18.71 10.25
C LYS A 256 10.02 18.95 8.74
N GLN A 257 9.91 17.92 7.92
CA GLN A 257 9.68 18.08 6.48
C GLN A 257 8.30 17.50 6.12
N ASN A 258 7.30 18.38 6.07
CA ASN A 258 5.98 18.21 5.44
C ASN A 258 5.12 16.98 5.84
N TRP A 259 4.74 16.90 7.12
CA TRP A 259 3.84 15.85 7.66
C TRP A 259 2.32 16.14 7.52
N GLN A 260 1.84 16.72 6.42
CA GLN A 260 0.43 17.16 6.31
C GLN A 260 -0.58 16.06 5.93
N VAL A 261 -0.18 14.83 5.56
CA VAL A 261 -1.12 13.84 4.98
C VAL A 261 -1.82 12.96 6.03
N LEU A 262 -1.39 12.97 7.29
CA LEU A 262 -2.01 12.15 8.35
C LEU A 262 -3.40 12.63 8.83
N GLN A 263 -3.98 13.69 8.25
CA GLN A 263 -5.37 14.08 8.57
C GLN A 263 -6.43 13.32 7.75
N GLN A 264 -6.07 12.64 6.66
CA GLN A 264 -7.08 12.03 5.76
C GLN A 264 -7.22 10.50 5.90
N THR A 265 -6.19 9.78 6.36
CA THR A 265 -6.25 8.30 6.43
C THR A 265 -6.67 7.75 7.80
N ILE A 266 -6.80 8.61 8.83
CA ILE A 266 -7.20 8.19 10.18
C ILE A 266 -8.23 9.18 10.76
N THR A 267 -9.39 9.30 10.15
CA THR A 267 -10.60 9.76 10.87
C THR A 267 -11.65 8.67 10.83
N PHE A 268 -11.47 7.66 11.68
CA PHE A 268 -12.60 6.90 12.18
C PHE A 268 -13.37 7.85 13.10
N LYS A 269 -14.44 8.48 12.60
CA LYS A 269 -15.45 9.03 13.51
C LYS A 269 -16.06 7.83 14.23
N ALA A 270 -15.66 7.60 15.47
CA ALA A 270 -16.43 6.77 16.37
C ALA A 270 -17.89 7.26 16.30
N GLY A 271 -18.81 6.34 16.01
CA GLY A 271 -20.24 6.62 16.10
C GLY A 271 -20.55 7.14 17.51
N PRO A 272 -21.60 7.98 17.67
CA PRO A 272 -21.93 8.56 18.96
C PRO A 272 -22.14 7.43 19.97
N THR A 273 -21.37 7.47 21.06
CA THR A 273 -21.65 6.73 22.29
C THR A 273 -23.02 7.17 22.78
N THR A 274 -24.03 6.31 22.60
CA THR A 274 -25.27 6.37 23.37
C THR A 274 -24.93 6.14 24.83
N THR A 275 -24.85 7.22 25.60
CA THR A 275 -24.98 7.16 27.05
C THR A 275 -26.46 7.01 27.38
N ALA A 276 -26.77 5.98 28.16
CA ALA A 276 -28.06 5.76 28.80
C ALA A 276 -28.42 6.91 29.75
#